data_AF-A0A2E3TSS3-F1
#
_entry.id   AF-A0A2E3TSS3-F1
#
_cell.length_a   1.000
_cell.length_b   1.000
_cell.length_c   1.000
_cell.angle_alpha   90.00
_cell.angle_beta   90.00
_cell.angle_gamma   90.00
#
_symmetry.space_group_name_H-M   'P 1'
#
loop_
_entity.id
_entity.type
_entity.pdbx_description
1 polymer ?
#
loop_
_entity_poly.entity_id
_entity_poly.type
_entity_poly.pdbx_seq_one_letter_code
_entity_poly.pdbx_strand_id
1 'polypeptide(L)'
;MLTAVVTTSHTGSVVQVNLIEADTCERTDLPEGENIFPVGSEMCPELIPIAPEGKEVIWGFGAFVVLAIALRYVLFPKVRAGMTARYDSIQGDFEKAETLTASARAEVAEYDAQVASVRADAQGRVDAARATLEGERNEQLTAVNASIAEKRAAAAAEVEAARQAASSQVAAAVSDVAARAGELAAGKAPSADVVAAAVDAAMGANV
;
A
#
# COMPACT_ATOMS: atom_id res chain seq x y z
N MET A 1 92.33 0.34 16.09
CA MET A 1 91.63 0.48 17.39
C MET A 1 91.38 1.96 17.63
N LEU A 2 90.18 2.38 18.03
CA LEU A 2 89.93 3.79 18.38
C LEU A 2 90.73 4.14 19.63
N THR A 3 91.76 4.97 19.49
CA THR A 3 92.53 5.48 20.62
C THR A 3 91.75 6.62 21.26
N ALA A 4 91.07 6.33 22.36
CA ALA A 4 90.35 7.32 23.15
C ALA A 4 91.33 8.01 24.12
N VAL A 5 91.56 9.31 23.95
CA VAL A 5 92.30 10.10 24.96
C VAL A 5 91.31 10.54 26.02
N VAL A 6 91.52 10.06 27.25
CA VAL A 6 90.68 10.39 28.41
C VAL A 6 91.39 11.43 29.24
N THR A 7 90.88 12.66 29.27
CA THR A 7 91.37 13.70 30.18
C THR A 7 90.38 13.90 31.33
N THR A 8 90.83 13.60 32.55
CA THR A 8 90.06 13.85 33.78
C THR A 8 90.52 15.17 34.40
N SER A 9 89.64 16.17 34.50
CA SER A 9 89.95 17.41 35.22
C SER A 9 89.65 17.21 36.72
N HIS A 10 90.58 17.63 37.58
CA HIS A 10 90.60 17.30 39.01
C HIS A 10 89.55 18.04 39.87
N THR A 11 88.53 18.66 39.27
CA THR A 11 87.57 19.53 39.99
C THR A 11 86.11 19.41 39.54
N GLY A 12 85.75 18.35 38.83
CA GLY A 12 84.35 18.02 38.51
C GLY A 12 84.25 16.67 37.81
N SER A 13 83.27 15.85 38.20
CA SER A 13 83.10 14.45 37.76
C SER A 13 82.59 14.29 36.33
N VAL A 14 83.19 14.96 35.35
CA VAL A 14 82.82 14.83 33.94
C VAL A 14 84.04 14.40 33.14
N VAL A 15 83.99 13.17 32.62
CA VAL A 15 85.03 12.59 31.76
C VAL A 15 84.74 12.97 30.31
N GLN A 16 85.61 13.76 29.70
CA GLN A 16 85.53 14.03 28.25
C GLN A 16 86.39 13.02 27.51
N VAL A 17 85.76 12.32 26.55
CA VAL A 17 86.41 11.37 25.66
C VAL A 17 86.35 11.93 24.24
N ASN A 18 87.51 12.24 23.66
CA ASN A 18 87.63 12.62 22.25
C ASN A 18 88.18 11.44 21.46
N LEU A 19 87.49 11.09 20.37
CA LEU A 19 87.87 10.02 19.44
C LEU A 19 88.64 10.67 18.29
N ILE A 20 89.89 10.27 18.11
CA ILE A 20 90.74 10.72 17.01
C ILE A 20 90.58 9.72 15.86
N GLU A 21 90.39 10.23 14.64
CA GLU A 21 90.28 9.44 13.41
C GLU A 21 91.55 8.59 13.22
N ALA A 22 91.39 7.29 12.98
CA ALA A 22 92.50 6.36 12.90
C ALA A 22 92.84 6.07 11.43
N ASP A 23 94.03 6.48 10.98
CA ASP A 23 94.49 6.33 9.58
C ASP A 23 94.93 4.90 9.21
N THR A 24 95.07 4.01 10.21
CA THR A 24 95.56 2.63 10.01
C THR A 24 94.70 1.59 10.73
N CYS A 25 94.60 0.40 10.13
CA CYS A 25 93.83 -0.74 10.60
C CYS A 25 94.77 -1.94 10.83
N GLU A 26 94.69 -2.55 12.00
CA GLU A 26 95.51 -3.69 12.40
C GLU A 26 94.70 -4.99 12.24
N ARG A 27 95.24 -5.94 11.46
CA ARG A 27 94.61 -7.24 11.19
C ARG A 27 95.23 -8.33 12.06
N THR A 28 94.46 -8.86 13.00
CA THR A 28 94.91 -9.88 13.98
C THR A 28 94.80 -11.32 13.45
N ASP A 29 94.27 -11.51 12.24
CA ASP A 29 94.09 -12.80 11.59
C ASP A 29 95.30 -13.27 10.75
N LEU A 30 96.38 -12.48 10.71
CA LEU A 30 97.63 -12.81 10.00
C LEU A 30 98.76 -13.20 10.98
N PRO A 31 99.51 -14.29 10.72
CA PRO A 31 100.66 -14.67 11.54
C PRO A 31 101.84 -13.70 11.36
N GLU A 32 102.71 -13.62 12.38
CA GLU A 32 103.74 -12.57 12.60
C GLU A 32 104.36 -11.94 11.35
N GLY A 33 104.14 -10.62 11.18
CA GLY A 33 104.58 -9.78 10.07
C GLY A 33 104.03 -8.34 10.18
N GLU A 34 104.20 -7.52 9.13
CA GLU A 34 103.63 -6.16 9.05
C GLU A 34 102.10 -6.23 8.94
N ASN A 35 101.42 -6.12 10.09
CA ASN A 35 99.98 -6.32 10.23
C ASN A 35 99.17 -5.01 10.26
N ILE A 36 99.82 -3.89 9.96
CA ILE A 36 99.25 -2.55 9.99
C ILE A 36 99.07 -2.09 8.53
N PHE A 37 97.82 -1.93 8.11
CA PHE A 37 97.48 -1.51 6.75
C PHE A 37 96.81 -0.13 6.76
N PRO A 38 97.01 0.70 5.73
CA PRO A 38 96.26 1.94 5.59
C PRO A 38 94.77 1.63 5.43
N VAL A 39 93.93 2.41 6.11
CA VAL A 39 92.47 2.33 6.00
C VAL A 39 92.07 2.67 4.56
N GLY A 40 91.20 1.85 3.96
CA GLY A 40 90.79 1.97 2.54
C GLY A 40 91.57 1.10 1.55
N SER A 41 92.56 0.32 2.01
CA SER A 41 93.26 -0.68 1.19
C SER A 41 92.43 -1.97 1.01
N GLU A 42 92.73 -2.79 -0.01
CA GLU A 42 92.05 -4.09 -0.24
C GLU A 42 92.06 -5.00 1.01
N MET A 43 93.06 -4.86 1.87
CA MET A 43 93.23 -5.65 3.11
C MET A 43 92.56 -5.03 4.34
N CYS A 44 92.16 -3.75 4.31
CA CYS A 44 91.37 -3.07 5.34
C CYS A 44 90.37 -2.09 4.68
N PRO A 45 89.26 -2.60 4.11
CA PRO A 45 88.24 -1.76 3.47
C PRO A 45 87.54 -0.86 4.50
N GLU A 46 87.18 0.36 4.10
CA GLU A 46 86.33 1.24 4.91
C GLU A 46 84.92 0.63 5.00
N LEU A 47 84.56 0.09 6.16
CA LEU A 47 83.18 -0.25 6.46
C LEU A 47 82.42 1.04 6.74
N ILE A 48 81.85 1.65 5.70
CA ILE A 48 80.92 2.76 5.84
C ILE A 48 79.63 2.21 6.48
N PRO A 49 79.29 2.53 7.74
CA PRO A 49 78.19 1.88 8.47
C PRO A 49 76.78 2.15 7.90
N ILE A 50 76.68 3.09 6.96
CA ILE A 50 75.42 3.52 6.34
C ILE A 50 75.20 2.92 4.94
N ALA A 51 76.25 2.36 4.33
CA ALA A 51 76.18 1.80 2.98
C ALA A 51 76.12 0.27 3.07
N PRO A 52 74.97 -0.36 2.78
CA PRO A 52 74.83 -1.81 2.86
C PRO A 52 75.73 -2.49 1.82
N GLU A 53 76.23 -3.67 2.16
CA GLU A 53 77.02 -4.45 1.23
C GLU A 53 76.14 -4.93 0.07
N GLY A 54 76.65 -4.92 -1.16
CA GLY A 54 75.84 -5.18 -2.36
C GLY A 54 75.09 -6.53 -2.34
N LYS A 55 75.63 -7.53 -1.64
CA LYS A 55 74.97 -8.82 -1.43
C LYS A 55 73.68 -8.71 -0.60
N GLU A 56 73.65 -7.86 0.42
CA GLU A 56 72.47 -7.63 1.26
C GLU A 56 71.38 -6.91 0.48
N VAL A 57 71.78 -5.95 -0.36
CA VAL A 57 70.86 -5.25 -1.26
C VAL A 57 70.25 -6.22 -2.27
N ILE A 58 71.05 -7.08 -2.90
CA ILE A 58 70.55 -8.05 -3.90
C ILE A 58 69.59 -9.06 -3.25
N TRP A 59 69.94 -9.63 -2.10
CA TRP A 59 69.08 -10.61 -1.43
C TRP A 59 67.81 -9.97 -0.82
N GLY A 60 67.94 -8.81 -0.18
CA GLY A 60 66.81 -8.08 0.39
C GLY A 60 65.85 -7.56 -0.69
N PHE A 61 66.39 -6.93 -1.73
CA PHE A 61 65.60 -6.46 -2.87
C PHE A 61 64.99 -7.64 -3.65
N GLY A 62 65.73 -8.72 -3.85
CA GLY A 62 65.23 -9.94 -4.50
C GLY A 62 64.04 -10.54 -3.75
N ALA A 63 64.15 -10.71 -2.43
CA ALA A 63 63.04 -11.18 -1.59
C ALA A 63 61.84 -10.23 -1.64
N PHE A 64 62.08 -8.91 -1.61
CA PHE A 64 61.03 -7.91 -1.74
C PHE A 64 60.33 -7.99 -3.10
N VAL A 65 61.06 -8.15 -4.21
CA VAL A 65 60.49 -8.30 -5.56
C VAL A 65 59.63 -9.55 -5.65
N VAL A 66 60.11 -10.69 -5.13
CA VAL A 66 59.32 -11.93 -5.10
C VAL A 66 58.02 -11.74 -4.30
N LEU A 67 58.10 -11.10 -3.13
CA LEU A 67 56.92 -10.77 -2.34
C LEU A 67 55.97 -9.83 -3.10
N ALA A 68 56.50 -8.78 -3.74
CA ALA A 68 55.71 -7.81 -4.51
C ALA A 68 54.97 -8.48 -5.68
N ILE A 69 55.63 -9.41 -6.38
CA ILE A 69 55.02 -10.24 -7.43
C ILE A 69 53.91 -11.11 -6.84
N ALA A 70 54.17 -11.81 -5.72
CA ALA A 70 53.16 -12.64 -5.06
C ALA A 70 51.93 -11.81 -4.63
N LEU A 71 52.13 -10.63 -4.06
CA LEU A 71 51.04 -9.71 -3.72
C LEU A 71 50.27 -9.28 -4.97
N ARG A 72 50.98 -8.87 -6.03
CA ARG A 72 50.40 -8.36 -7.28
C ARG A 72 49.55 -9.39 -8.02
N TYR A 73 49.93 -10.66 -7.98
CA TYR A 73 49.23 -11.74 -8.70
C TYR A 73 48.29 -12.58 -7.83
N VAL A 74 48.46 -12.59 -6.50
CA VAL A 74 47.62 -13.40 -5.61
C VAL A 74 46.73 -12.54 -4.72
N LEU A 75 47.30 -11.57 -3.99
CA LEU A 75 46.53 -10.80 -3.00
C LEU A 75 45.62 -9.75 -3.64
N PHE A 76 46.17 -8.90 -4.51
CA PHE A 76 45.41 -7.85 -5.18
C PHE A 76 44.18 -8.35 -5.96
N PRO A 77 44.25 -9.42 -6.79
CA PRO A 77 43.06 -9.90 -7.48
C PRO A 77 42.00 -10.46 -6.53
N LYS A 78 42.39 -11.12 -5.43
CA LYS A 78 41.46 -11.61 -4.39
C LYS A 78 40.70 -10.47 -3.73
N VAL A 79 41.42 -9.40 -3.34
CA VAL A 79 40.81 -8.22 -2.71
C VAL A 79 39.87 -7.52 -3.69
N ARG A 80 40.31 -7.30 -4.94
CA ARG A 80 39.49 -6.67 -5.97
C ARG A 80 38.23 -7.49 -6.26
N ALA A 81 38.34 -8.82 -6.39
CA ALA A 81 37.20 -9.71 -6.59
C ALA A 81 36.20 -9.62 -5.44
N GLY A 82 36.67 -9.57 -4.19
CA GLY A 82 35.79 -9.39 -3.02
C GLY A 82 35.08 -8.04 -3.01
N MET A 83 35.76 -6.96 -3.39
CA MET A 83 35.16 -5.62 -3.51
C MET A 83 34.09 -5.58 -4.63
N THR A 84 34.41 -6.13 -5.80
CA THR A 84 33.47 -6.21 -6.93
C THR A 84 32.25 -7.06 -6.57
N ALA A 85 32.44 -8.24 -5.97
CA ALA A 85 31.34 -9.10 -5.55
C ALA A 85 30.41 -8.41 -4.54
N ARG A 86 30.95 -7.62 -3.61
CA ARG A 86 30.13 -6.81 -2.69
C ARG A 86 29.36 -5.72 -3.43
N TYR A 87 30.01 -5.02 -4.35
CA TYR A 87 29.36 -3.98 -5.14
C TYR A 87 28.21 -4.55 -5.98
N ASP A 88 28.47 -5.66 -6.67
CA ASP A 88 27.48 -6.35 -7.50
C ASP A 88 26.32 -6.90 -6.66
N SER A 89 26.59 -7.43 -5.46
CA SER A 89 25.55 -7.86 -4.53
C SER A 89 24.68 -6.70 -4.08
N ILE A 90 25.29 -5.57 -3.69
CA ILE A 90 24.55 -4.38 -3.25
C ILE A 90 23.67 -3.85 -4.39
N GLN A 91 24.24 -3.72 -5.58
CA GLN A 91 23.51 -3.25 -6.76
C GLN A 91 22.35 -4.20 -7.09
N GLY A 92 22.60 -5.51 -7.08
CA GLY A 92 21.56 -6.51 -7.31
C GLY A 92 20.48 -6.50 -6.24
N ASP A 93 20.81 -6.22 -4.98
CA ASP A 93 19.83 -6.11 -3.90
C ASP A 93 18.99 -4.83 -4.03
N PHE A 94 19.57 -3.71 -4.48
CA PHE A 94 18.82 -2.50 -4.83
C PHE A 94 17.85 -2.76 -5.98
N GLU A 95 18.30 -3.35 -7.08
CA GLU A 95 17.44 -3.65 -8.24
C GLU A 95 16.29 -4.60 -7.87
N LYS A 96 16.55 -5.62 -7.05
CA LYS A 96 15.50 -6.50 -6.52
C LYS A 96 14.52 -5.75 -5.63
N ALA A 97 15.00 -4.89 -4.74
CA ALA A 97 14.15 -4.09 -3.85
C ALA A 97 13.27 -3.11 -4.64
N GLU A 98 13.83 -2.46 -5.66
CA GLU A 98 13.08 -1.59 -6.57
C GLU A 98 12.02 -2.36 -7.34
N THR A 99 12.39 -3.51 -7.91
CA THR A 99 11.45 -4.38 -8.64
C THR A 99 10.32 -4.88 -7.75
N LEU A 100 10.65 -5.33 -6.53
CA LEU A 100 9.66 -5.79 -5.56
C LEU A 100 8.75 -4.66 -5.08
N THR A 101 9.30 -3.46 -4.88
CA THR A 101 8.51 -2.27 -4.51
C THR A 101 7.59 -1.86 -5.66
N ALA A 102 8.08 -1.92 -6.90
CA ALA A 102 7.29 -1.63 -8.08
C ALA A 102 6.17 -2.64 -8.28
N SER A 103 6.44 -3.94 -8.13
CA SER A 103 5.41 -4.98 -8.22
C SER A 103 4.38 -4.86 -7.11
N ALA A 104 4.80 -4.62 -5.86
CA ALA A 104 3.88 -4.41 -4.75
C ALA A 104 2.99 -3.17 -4.95
N ARG A 105 3.53 -2.07 -5.48
CA ARG A 105 2.73 -0.89 -5.84
C ARG A 105 1.75 -1.17 -6.97
N ALA A 106 2.15 -1.97 -7.96
CA ALA A 106 1.25 -2.39 -9.04
C ALA A 106 0.10 -3.26 -8.52
N GLU A 107 0.40 -4.23 -7.64
CA GLU A 107 -0.61 -5.08 -7.00
C GLU A 107 -1.59 -4.27 -6.14
N VAL A 108 -1.10 -3.29 -5.37
CA VAL A 108 -1.97 -2.38 -4.59
C VAL A 108 -2.86 -1.55 -5.52
N ALA A 109 -2.31 -1.01 -6.61
CA ALA A 109 -3.10 -0.24 -7.57
C ALA A 109 -4.18 -1.10 -8.26
N GLU A 110 -3.87 -2.36 -8.59
CA GLU A 110 -4.84 -3.30 -9.16
C GLU A 110 -5.91 -3.69 -8.14
N TYR A 111 -5.54 -3.93 -6.88
CA TYR A 111 -6.48 -4.21 -5.81
C TYR A 111 -7.43 -3.02 -5.56
N ASP A 112 -6.90 -1.79 -5.49
CA ASP A 112 -7.71 -0.59 -5.33
C ASP A 112 -8.66 -0.37 -6.51
N ALA A 113 -8.21 -0.65 -7.73
CA ALA A 113 -9.05 -0.62 -8.94
C ALA A 113 -10.19 -1.65 -8.87
N GLN A 114 -9.90 -2.88 -8.42
CA GLN A 114 -10.92 -3.91 -8.21
C GLN A 114 -11.93 -3.50 -7.15
N VAL A 115 -11.48 -2.94 -6.02
CA VAL A 115 -12.36 -2.44 -4.96
C VAL A 115 -13.25 -1.30 -5.47
N ALA A 116 -12.70 -0.38 -6.28
CA ALA A 116 -13.46 0.70 -6.89
C ALA A 116 -14.53 0.15 -7.86
N SER A 117 -14.16 -0.82 -8.71
CA SER A 117 -15.09 -1.49 -9.62
C SER A 117 -16.23 -2.18 -8.87
N VAL A 118 -15.91 -2.96 -7.82
CA VAL A 118 -16.92 -3.65 -7.01
C VAL A 118 -17.86 -2.67 -6.31
N ARG A 119 -17.34 -1.53 -5.82
CA ARG A 119 -18.18 -0.47 -5.24
C ARG A 119 -19.11 0.16 -6.28
N ALA A 120 -18.62 0.43 -7.48
CA ALA A 120 -19.43 0.96 -8.57
C ALA A 120 -20.53 -0.04 -8.98
N ASP A 121 -20.19 -1.32 -9.13
CA ASP A 121 -21.15 -2.38 -9.45
C ASP A 121 -22.20 -2.56 -8.34
N ALA A 122 -21.78 -2.51 -7.07
CA ALA A 122 -22.70 -2.60 -5.94
C ALA A 122 -23.67 -1.41 -5.91
N GLN A 123 -23.19 -0.18 -6.14
CA GLN A 123 -24.04 1.01 -6.25
C GLN A 123 -25.03 0.86 -7.42
N GLY A 124 -24.54 0.45 -8.61
CA GLY A 124 -25.39 0.20 -9.77
C GLY A 124 -26.48 -0.84 -9.50
N ARG A 125 -26.17 -1.93 -8.78
CA ARG A 125 -27.15 -2.94 -8.36
C ARG A 125 -28.19 -2.39 -7.38
N VAL A 126 -27.76 -1.58 -6.43
CA VAL A 126 -28.69 -0.94 -5.46
C VAL A 126 -29.63 0.02 -6.17
N ASP A 127 -29.11 0.84 -7.09
CA ASP A 127 -29.94 1.80 -7.83
C ASP A 127 -30.89 1.10 -8.80
N ALA A 128 -30.43 0.05 -9.48
CA ALA A 128 -31.31 -0.79 -10.31
C ALA A 128 -32.41 -1.46 -9.47
N ALA A 129 -32.08 -2.01 -8.30
CA ALA A 129 -33.07 -2.60 -7.40
C ALA A 129 -34.08 -1.56 -6.90
N ARG A 130 -33.65 -0.35 -6.56
CA ARG A 130 -34.54 0.76 -6.18
C ARG A 130 -35.49 1.12 -7.31
N ALA A 131 -34.98 1.28 -8.53
CA ALA A 131 -35.80 1.59 -9.70
C ALA A 131 -36.86 0.50 -9.96
N THR A 132 -36.49 -0.78 -9.88
CA THR A 132 -37.44 -1.89 -10.02
C THR A 132 -38.50 -1.86 -8.93
N LEU A 133 -38.10 -1.68 -7.65
CA LEU A 133 -39.04 -1.62 -6.53
C LEU A 133 -40.01 -0.43 -6.63
N GLU A 134 -39.53 0.73 -7.09
CA GLU A 134 -40.39 1.89 -7.34
C GLU A 134 -41.38 1.64 -8.48
N GLY A 135 -40.95 0.97 -9.55
CA GLY A 135 -41.81 0.51 -10.63
C GLY A 135 -42.91 -0.43 -10.13
N GLU A 136 -42.54 -1.52 -9.46
CA GLU A 136 -43.48 -2.49 -8.90
C GLU A 136 -44.45 -1.85 -7.90
N ARG A 137 -43.97 -0.93 -7.05
CA ARG A 137 -44.82 -0.18 -6.12
C ARG A 137 -45.85 0.66 -6.88
N ASN A 138 -45.44 1.37 -7.93
CA ASN A 138 -46.37 2.20 -8.72
C ASN A 138 -47.39 1.36 -9.48
N GLU A 139 -46.99 0.20 -10.00
CA GLU A 139 -47.90 -0.77 -10.63
C GLU A 139 -48.93 -1.31 -9.63
N GLN A 140 -48.49 -1.75 -8.45
CA GLN A 140 -49.38 -2.21 -7.39
C GLN A 140 -50.32 -1.11 -6.91
N LEU A 141 -49.82 0.11 -6.71
CA LEU A 141 -50.66 1.25 -6.32
C LEU A 141 -51.73 1.55 -7.39
N THR A 142 -51.35 1.52 -8.67
CA THR A 142 -52.28 1.70 -9.78
C THR A 142 -53.35 0.60 -9.80
N ALA A 143 -52.95 -0.66 -9.66
CA ALA A 143 -53.86 -1.80 -9.64
C ALA A 143 -54.83 -1.77 -8.45
N VAL A 144 -54.33 -1.44 -7.25
CA VAL A 144 -55.15 -1.30 -6.04
C VAL A 144 -56.13 -0.13 -6.19
N ASN A 145 -55.68 1.02 -6.70
CA ASN A 145 -56.57 2.16 -6.93
C ASN A 145 -57.66 1.85 -7.95
N ALA A 146 -57.32 1.12 -9.03
CA ALA A 146 -58.31 0.65 -10.00
C ALA A 146 -59.34 -0.29 -9.35
N SER A 147 -58.90 -1.26 -8.55
CA SER A 147 -59.80 -2.16 -7.82
C SER A 147 -60.69 -1.42 -6.80
N ILE A 148 -60.15 -0.41 -6.12
CA ILE A 148 -60.93 0.44 -5.21
C ILE A 148 -61.98 1.24 -5.99
N ALA A 149 -61.62 1.80 -7.14
CA ALA A 149 -62.56 2.56 -7.97
C ALA A 149 -63.69 1.66 -8.48
N GLU A 150 -63.37 0.45 -8.93
CA GLU A 150 -64.36 -0.56 -9.35
C GLU A 150 -65.30 -0.94 -8.21
N LYS A 151 -64.77 -1.26 -7.02
CA LYS A 151 -65.59 -1.59 -5.84
C LYS A 151 -66.49 -0.42 -5.42
N ARG A 152 -66.00 0.82 -5.51
CA ARG A 152 -66.79 2.01 -5.23
C ARG A 152 -67.92 2.19 -6.25
N ALA A 153 -67.66 1.96 -7.53
CA ALA A 153 -68.68 2.03 -8.57
C ALA A 153 -69.75 0.94 -8.38
N ALA A 154 -69.35 -0.29 -8.07
CA ALA A 154 -70.27 -1.38 -7.75
C ALA A 154 -71.13 -1.07 -6.52
N ALA A 155 -70.52 -0.62 -5.43
CA ALA A 155 -71.26 -0.22 -4.23
C ALA A 155 -72.23 0.94 -4.49
N ALA A 156 -71.86 1.93 -5.31
CA ALA A 156 -72.75 3.01 -5.69
C ALA A 156 -73.95 2.51 -6.52
N ALA A 157 -73.74 1.56 -7.44
CA ALA A 157 -74.81 0.93 -8.20
C ALA A 157 -75.74 0.09 -7.32
N GLU A 158 -75.20 -0.65 -6.35
CA GLU A 158 -75.99 -1.40 -5.35
C GLU A 158 -76.83 -0.47 -4.48
N VAL A 159 -76.25 0.64 -4.01
CA VAL A 159 -76.97 1.66 -3.22
C VAL A 159 -78.11 2.27 -4.04
N GLU A 160 -77.87 2.57 -5.32
CA GLU A 160 -78.90 3.13 -6.19
C GLU A 160 -80.03 2.12 -6.48
N ALA A 161 -79.69 0.86 -6.75
CA ALA A 161 -80.68 -0.22 -6.91
C ALA A 161 -81.49 -0.43 -5.61
N ALA A 162 -80.84 -0.42 -4.45
CA ALA A 162 -81.49 -0.52 -3.15
C ALA A 162 -82.42 0.67 -2.88
N ARG A 163 -82.03 1.89 -3.26
CA ARG A 163 -82.89 3.09 -3.18
C ARG A 163 -84.12 2.95 -4.07
N GLN A 164 -83.96 2.53 -5.32
CA GLN A 164 -85.08 2.33 -6.24
C GLN A 164 -86.05 1.27 -5.72
N ALA A 165 -85.54 0.14 -5.23
CA ALA A 165 -86.35 -0.93 -4.63
C ALA A 165 -87.04 -0.49 -3.33
N ALA A 166 -86.39 0.33 -2.50
CA ALA A 166 -87.01 0.88 -1.30
C ALA A 166 -88.12 1.87 -1.67
N SER A 167 -87.88 2.78 -2.62
CA SER A 167 -88.87 3.73 -3.12
C SER A 167 -90.10 3.02 -3.71
N SER A 168 -89.91 1.95 -4.48
CA SER A 168 -91.05 1.17 -5.03
C SER A 168 -91.85 0.46 -3.94
N GLN A 169 -91.18 -0.08 -2.91
CA GLN A 169 -91.86 -0.70 -1.76
C GLN A 169 -92.65 0.34 -0.95
N VAL A 170 -92.08 1.53 -0.74
CA VAL A 170 -92.78 2.64 -0.08
C VAL A 170 -93.99 3.08 -0.90
N ALA A 171 -93.86 3.25 -2.23
CA ALA A 171 -94.97 3.61 -3.10
C ALA A 171 -96.11 2.57 -3.05
N ALA A 172 -95.79 1.28 -3.09
CA ALA A 172 -96.78 0.21 -2.96
C ALA A 172 -97.50 0.23 -1.60
N ALA A 173 -96.76 0.41 -0.50
CA ALA A 173 -97.32 0.49 0.84
C ALA A 173 -98.22 1.73 1.02
N VAL A 174 -97.79 2.89 0.51
CA VAL A 174 -98.58 4.14 0.53
C VAL A 174 -99.83 4.00 -0.32
N SER A 175 -99.74 3.35 -1.48
CA SER A 175 -100.91 3.08 -2.35
C SER A 175 -101.95 2.18 -1.67
N ASP A 176 -101.54 1.11 -0.96
CA ASP A 176 -102.48 0.26 -0.21
C ASP A 176 -103.17 1.04 0.91
N VAL A 177 -102.41 1.84 1.66
CA VAL A 177 -102.95 2.70 2.73
C VAL A 177 -103.91 3.76 2.17
N ALA A 178 -103.54 4.44 1.08
CA ALA A 178 -104.35 5.47 0.44
C ALA A 178 -105.63 4.90 -0.16
N ALA A 179 -105.58 3.72 -0.80
CA ALA A 179 -106.77 3.04 -1.32
C ALA A 179 -107.77 2.71 -0.20
N ARG A 180 -107.29 2.13 0.91
CA ARG A 180 -108.13 1.84 2.08
C ARG A 180 -108.73 3.09 2.71
N ALA A 181 -107.93 4.15 2.86
CA ALA A 181 -108.41 5.42 3.40
C ALA A 181 -109.46 6.07 2.48
N GLY A 182 -109.26 6.03 1.16
CA GLY A 182 -110.20 6.54 0.17
C GLY A 182 -111.52 5.77 0.16
N GLU A 183 -111.48 4.45 0.26
CA GLU A 183 -112.69 3.61 0.38
C GLU A 183 -113.48 3.93 1.66
N LEU A 184 -112.80 4.09 2.79
CA LEU A 184 -113.42 4.48 4.07
C LEU A 184 -114.07 5.87 4.00
N ALA A 185 -113.46 6.83 3.30
CA ALA A 185 -113.96 8.21 3.22
C ALA A 185 -115.09 8.38 2.20
N ALA A 186 -115.00 7.73 1.03
CA ALA A 186 -115.96 7.89 -0.06
C ALA A 186 -117.10 6.85 -0.03
N GLY A 187 -116.98 5.80 0.79
CA GLY A 187 -117.97 4.71 0.88
C GLY A 187 -117.98 3.75 -0.32
N LYS A 188 -117.07 3.94 -1.28
CA LYS A 188 -116.84 3.06 -2.44
C LYS A 188 -115.35 3.00 -2.75
N ALA A 189 -114.86 1.82 -3.14
CA ALA A 189 -113.50 1.61 -3.60
C ALA A 189 -113.14 2.52 -4.80
N PRO A 190 -112.11 3.38 -4.67
CA PRO A 190 -111.59 4.17 -5.79
C PRO A 190 -110.87 3.26 -6.80
N SER A 191 -110.85 3.65 -8.08
CA SER A 191 -110.16 2.88 -9.11
C SER A 191 -108.64 2.93 -8.92
N ALA A 192 -107.97 1.80 -9.14
CA ALA A 192 -106.52 1.65 -8.97
C ALA A 192 -105.70 2.72 -9.72
N ASP A 193 -106.13 3.08 -10.94
CA ASP A 193 -105.44 4.09 -11.76
C ASP A 193 -105.43 5.49 -11.12
N VAL A 194 -106.50 5.84 -10.39
CA VAL A 194 -106.62 7.15 -9.72
C VAL A 194 -105.75 7.20 -8.46
N VAL A 195 -105.69 6.10 -7.70
CA VAL A 195 -104.82 6.00 -6.52
C VAL A 195 -103.35 6.03 -6.94
N ALA A 196 -102.97 5.27 -7.97
CA ALA A 196 -101.61 5.27 -8.50
C ALA A 196 -101.19 6.66 -8.98
N ALA A 197 -102.03 7.33 -9.79
CA ALA A 197 -101.74 8.68 -10.28
C ALA A 197 -101.62 9.72 -9.14
N ALA A 198 -102.44 9.62 -8.09
CA ALA A 198 -102.38 10.54 -6.95
C ALA A 198 -101.12 10.31 -6.09
N VAL A 199 -100.73 9.05 -5.86
CA VAL A 199 -99.50 8.70 -5.12
C VAL A 199 -98.27 9.11 -5.91
N ASP A 200 -98.22 8.86 -7.22
CA ASP A 200 -97.10 9.28 -8.08
C ASP A 200 -96.96 10.80 -8.13
N ALA A 201 -98.07 11.54 -8.22
CA ALA A 201 -98.06 13.00 -8.17
C ALA A 201 -97.57 13.53 -6.81
N ALA A 202 -97.96 12.91 -5.70
CA ALA A 202 -97.54 13.31 -4.36
C ALA A 202 -96.08 12.95 -4.05
N MET A 203 -95.60 11.78 -4.49
CA MET A 203 -94.23 11.31 -4.30
C MET A 203 -93.25 12.02 -5.23
N GLY A 204 -93.67 12.36 -6.47
CA GLY A 204 -92.87 13.10 -7.44
C GLY A 204 -92.76 14.61 -7.17
N ALA A 205 -93.67 15.19 -6.35
CA ALA A 205 -93.63 16.61 -5.98
C ALA A 205 -92.63 16.93 -4.85
N ASN A 206 -92.04 15.93 -4.20
CA ASN A 206 -91.18 16.06 -3.01
C ASN A 206 -89.72 15.60 -3.23
N VAL A 207 -89.30 15.37 -4.48
CA VAL A 207 -87.91 15.17 -4.90
C VAL A 207 -87.41 16.44 -5.59
#